data_AF-A0A8T5UIC8-F1
#
_entry.id   AF-A0A8T5UIC8-F1
#
_cell.length_a   1.000
_cell.length_b   1.000
_cell.length_c   1.000
_cell.angle_alpha   90.00
_cell.angle_beta   90.00
_cell.angle_gamma   90.00
#
_symmetry.space_group_name_H-M   'P 1'
#
loop_
_entity.id
_entity.type
_entity.pdbx_description
1 polymer ?
#
loop_
_entity_poly.entity_id
_entity_poly.type
_entity_poly.pdbx_seq_one_letter_code
_entity_poly.pdbx_strand_id
1 'polypeptide(L)'
;MEKKNILTNVNLVVGLTIVVLSILVFIFSNAALLSIMGLFSIALLFIGIGRLYNAFSNEKLNKIGKVLKFITGVLAIILSIIIFIVTLIEPVSSILLLINLLGYMFIIIGV
;
A
#
# COMPACT_ATOMS: atom_id res chain seq x y z
N MET A 1 35.57 34.74 -24.94
CA MET A 1 34.42 34.75 -23.99
C MET A 1 33.30 33.76 -24.37
N GLU A 2 33.18 33.31 -25.62
CA GLU A 2 32.10 32.38 -26.06
C GLU A 2 32.10 30.98 -25.43
N LYS A 3 33.27 30.33 -25.26
CA LYS A 3 33.32 28.97 -24.67
C LYS A 3 32.71 28.86 -23.27
N LYS A 4 32.74 29.96 -22.49
CA LYS A 4 32.19 30.00 -21.14
C LYS A 4 30.66 29.98 -21.15
N ASN A 5 30.01 30.60 -22.14
CA ASN A 5 28.55 30.58 -22.28
C ASN A 5 28.02 29.21 -22.73
N ILE A 6 28.77 28.52 -23.60
CA ILE A 6 28.38 27.19 -24.09
C ILE A 6 28.40 26.17 -22.93
N LEU A 7 29.44 26.19 -22.10
CA LEU A 7 29.55 25.32 -20.92
C LEU A 7 28.44 25.60 -19.89
N THR A 8 28.08 26.86 -19.65
CA THR A 8 26.99 27.21 -18.73
C THR A 8 25.62 26.74 -19.25
N ASN A 9 25.37 26.90 -20.56
CA ASN A 9 24.12 26.44 -21.17
C ASN A 9 24.01 24.91 -21.16
N VAL A 10 25.10 24.20 -21.45
CA VAL A 10 25.15 22.73 -21.36
C VAL A 10 24.89 22.25 -19.94
N ASN A 11 25.51 22.88 -18.94
CA ASN A 11 25.30 22.52 -17.53
C ASN A 11 23.85 22.76 -17.07
N LEU A 12 23.20 23.83 -17.55
CA LEU A 12 21.78 24.10 -17.28
C LEU A 12 20.88 23.01 -17.88
N VAL A 13 21.12 22.62 -19.13
CA VAL A 13 20.34 21.57 -19.80
C VAL A 13 20.53 20.21 -19.10
N VAL A 14 21.76 19.86 -18.73
CA VAL A 14 22.05 18.62 -17.98
C VAL A 14 21.38 18.64 -16.61
N GLY A 15 21.45 19.76 -15.87
CA GLY A 15 20.79 19.91 -14.58
C GLY A 15 19.26 19.76 -14.68
N LEU A 16 18.63 20.41 -15.66
CA LEU A 16 17.20 20.26 -15.93
C LEU A 16 16.82 18.82 -16.27
N THR A 17 17.63 18.14 -17.09
CA THR A 17 17.39 16.74 -17.47
C THR A 17 17.43 15.82 -16.25
N ILE A 18 18.39 16.02 -15.34
CA ILE A 18 18.49 15.24 -14.10
C ILE A 18 17.29 15.49 -13.19
N VAL A 19 16.82 16.73 -13.06
CA VAL A 19 15.62 17.07 -12.27
C VAL A 19 14.39 16.40 -12.86
N VAL A 20 14.17 16.49 -14.18
CA VAL A 20 13.05 15.84 -14.86
C VAL A 20 13.11 14.32 -14.69
N LEU A 21 14.29 13.71 -14.83
CA LEU A 21 14.49 12.27 -14.64
C LEU A 21 14.19 11.84 -13.20
N SER A 22 14.62 12.64 -12.21
CA SER A 22 14.36 12.39 -10.79
C SER A 22 12.87 12.47 -10.47
N ILE A 23 12.17 13.45 -11.05
CA ILE A 23 10.71 13.59 -10.92
C ILE A 23 10.00 12.39 -11.56
N LEU A 24 10.43 11.96 -12.76
CA LEU A 24 9.87 10.78 -13.42
C LEU A 24 10.03 9.53 -12.55
N VAL A 25 11.23 9.24 -12.07
CA VAL A 25 11.52 8.07 -11.22
C VAL A 25 10.66 8.12 -9.96
N PHE A 26 10.52 9.28 -9.33
CA PHE A 26 9.68 9.47 -8.15
C PHE A 26 8.19 9.24 -8.43
N ILE A 27 7.66 9.78 -9.54
CA ILE A 27 6.25 9.62 -9.93
C ILE A 27 5.93 8.18 -10.29
N PHE A 28 6.74 7.53 -11.13
CA PHE A 28 6.50 6.14 -11.54
C PHE A 28 6.61 5.18 -10.35
N SER A 29 7.55 5.43 -9.43
CA SER A 29 7.67 4.67 -8.19
C SER A 29 6.44 4.84 -7.29
N ASN A 30 5.97 6.08 -7.09
CA ASN A 30 4.76 6.33 -6.29
C ASN A 30 3.49 5.77 -6.95
N ALA A 31 3.35 5.87 -8.27
CA ALA A 31 2.21 5.34 -9.00
C ALA A 31 2.13 3.82 -8.93
N ALA A 32 3.27 3.13 -9.09
CA ALA A 32 3.35 1.69 -8.90
C ALA A 32 2.96 1.31 -7.45
N LEU A 33 3.42 2.09 -6.48
CA LEU A 33 3.15 1.83 -5.07
C LEU A 33 1.69 2.04 -4.69
N LEU A 34 1.08 3.14 -5.14
CA LEU A 34 -0.35 3.42 -5.05
C LEU A 34 -1.18 2.27 -5.64
N SER A 35 -0.76 1.72 -6.79
CA SER A 35 -1.46 0.60 -7.42
C SER A 35 -1.42 -0.68 -6.58
N ILE A 36 -0.25 -1.02 -6.02
CA ILE A 36 -0.07 -2.20 -5.16
C ILE A 36 -0.88 -2.06 -3.88
N MET A 37 -0.84 -0.89 -3.24
CA MET A 37 -1.56 -0.63 -1.99
C MET A 37 -3.08 -0.60 -2.20
N GLY A 38 -3.54 -0.02 -3.32
CA GLY A 38 -4.94 -0.10 -3.72
C GLY A 38 -5.41 -1.53 -3.91
N LEU A 39 -4.66 -2.35 -4.65
CA LEU A 39 -4.97 -3.77 -4.84
C LEU A 39 -4.96 -4.56 -3.53
N PHE A 40 -3.98 -4.30 -2.65
CA PHE A 40 -3.90 -4.95 -1.35
C PHE A 40 -5.07 -4.59 -0.43
N SER A 41 -5.47 -3.31 -0.39
CA SER A 41 -6.65 -2.85 0.36
C SER A 41 -7.92 -3.55 -0.16
N ILE A 42 -8.11 -3.62 -1.47
CA ILE A 42 -9.25 -4.32 -2.08
C ILE A 42 -9.24 -5.81 -1.70
N ALA A 43 -8.08 -6.47 -1.78
CA ALA A 43 -7.95 -7.88 -1.39
C ALA A 43 -8.32 -8.11 0.08
N LEU A 44 -7.84 -7.26 0.99
CA LEU A 44 -8.20 -7.33 2.42
C LEU A 44 -9.69 -7.15 2.66
N LEU A 45 -10.34 -6.26 1.89
CA LEU A 45 -11.77 -6.04 1.97
C LEU A 45 -12.54 -7.31 1.61
N PHE A 46 -12.19 -7.97 0.50
CA PHE A 46 -12.79 -9.24 0.11
C PHE A 46 -12.52 -10.37 1.10
N ILE A 47 -11.30 -10.46 1.64
CA ILE A 47 -10.95 -11.44 2.68
C ILE A 47 -11.80 -11.19 3.95
N GLY A 48 -11.95 -9.93 4.35
CA GLY A 48 -12.75 -9.54 5.51
C GLY A 48 -14.22 -9.92 5.34
N ILE A 49 -14.82 -9.59 4.19
CA ILE A 49 -16.20 -9.99 3.83
C ILE A 49 -16.33 -11.52 3.81
N GLY A 50 -15.38 -12.23 3.20
CA GLY A 50 -15.40 -13.70 3.14
C GLY A 50 -15.29 -14.34 4.53
N ARG A 51 -14.53 -13.75 5.45
CA ARG A 51 -14.43 -14.21 6.85
C ARG A 51 -15.73 -13.94 7.61
N LEU A 52 -16.36 -12.78 7.41
CA LEU A 52 -17.68 -12.47 7.97
C LEU A 52 -18.74 -13.45 7.46
N TYR A 53 -18.81 -13.68 6.15
CA TYR A 53 -19.74 -14.64 5.56
C TYR A 53 -19.53 -16.04 6.16
N ASN A 54 -18.27 -16.49 6.25
CA ASN A 54 -17.93 -17.77 6.88
C ASN A 54 -18.27 -17.84 8.37
N ALA A 55 -18.23 -16.73 9.11
CA ALA A 55 -18.60 -16.71 10.52
C ALA A 55 -20.09 -17.01 10.72
N PHE A 56 -20.95 -16.54 9.81
CA PHE A 56 -22.40 -16.73 9.89
C PHE A 56 -22.90 -17.98 9.15
N SER A 57 -22.34 -18.27 7.97
CA SER A 57 -22.83 -19.32 7.07
C SER A 57 -22.26 -20.72 7.38
N ASN A 58 -21.09 -20.81 8.02
CA ASN A 58 -20.44 -22.10 8.20
C ASN A 58 -20.92 -22.79 9.50
N GLU A 59 -21.79 -23.79 9.34
CA GLU A 59 -22.35 -24.56 10.46
C GLU A 59 -21.33 -25.48 11.14
N LYS A 60 -20.22 -25.80 10.47
CA LYS A 60 -19.15 -26.67 11.00
C LYS A 60 -18.26 -25.99 12.04
N LEU A 61 -18.40 -24.68 12.24
CA LEU A 61 -17.59 -23.91 13.20
C LEU A 61 -18.26 -23.87 14.58
N ASN A 62 -17.47 -24.17 15.62
CA ASN A 62 -17.87 -23.94 17.01
C ASN A 62 -18.11 -22.44 17.27
N LYS A 63 -18.91 -22.11 18.30
CA LYS A 63 -19.23 -20.71 18.67
C LYS A 63 -17.99 -19.81 18.76
N ILE A 64 -16.91 -20.29 19.37
CA ILE A 64 -15.63 -19.56 19.50
C ILE A 64 -15.01 -19.31 18.11
N GLY A 65 -15.00 -20.31 17.24
CA GLY A 65 -14.48 -20.16 15.87
C GLY A 65 -15.27 -19.17 15.02
N LYS A 66 -16.60 -19.11 15.22
CA LYS A 66 -17.45 -18.10 14.57
C LYS A 66 -17.12 -16.69 15.05
N VAL A 67 -16.97 -16.50 16.37
CA VAL A 67 -16.59 -15.20 16.96
C VAL A 67 -15.21 -14.75 16.48
N LEU A 68 -14.22 -15.65 16.45
CA LEU A 68 -12.87 -15.33 15.95
C LEU A 68 -12.88 -14.95 14.46
N LYS A 69 -13.63 -15.68 13.61
CA LYS A 69 -13.77 -15.32 12.19
C LYS A 69 -14.49 -13.98 12.02
N PHE A 70 -15.48 -13.69 12.85
CA PHE A 70 -16.16 -12.40 12.84
C PHE A 70 -15.19 -11.26 13.18
N ILE A 71 -14.48 -11.36 14.31
CA ILE A 71 -13.52 -10.34 14.77
C ILE A 71 -12.42 -10.13 13.73
N THR A 72 -11.81 -11.20 13.23
CA THR A 72 -10.75 -11.10 12.22
C THR A 72 -11.27 -10.60 10.87
N GLY A 73 -12.53 -10.84 10.54
CA GLY A 73 -13.20 -10.27 9.36
C GLY A 73 -13.42 -8.76 9.50
N VAL A 74 -13.96 -8.31 10.63
CA VAL A 74 -14.13 -6.88 10.94
C VAL A 74 -12.78 -6.15 10.94
N LEU A 75 -11.77 -6.72 11.59
CA LEU A 75 -10.43 -6.13 11.63
C LEU A 75 -9.83 -5.99 10.23
N ALA A 76 -9.99 -6.99 9.36
CA ALA A 76 -9.49 -6.92 7.98
C ALA A 76 -10.18 -5.81 7.16
N ILE A 77 -11.49 -5.59 7.36
CA ILE A 77 -12.23 -4.49 6.69
C ILE A 77 -11.76 -3.13 7.21
N ILE A 78 -11.68 -2.95 8.52
CA ILE A 78 -11.19 -1.70 9.13
C ILE A 78 -9.79 -1.39 8.61
N LEU A 79 -8.93 -2.41 8.59
CA LEU A 79 -7.57 -2.29 8.13
C LEU A 79 -7.48 -1.93 6.64
N SER A 80 -8.30 -2.56 5.79
CA SER A 80 -8.42 -2.20 4.38
C SER A 80 -8.77 -0.72 4.19
N ILE A 81 -9.73 -0.21 4.96
CA ILE A 81 -10.15 1.20 4.93
C ILE A 81 -9.01 2.12 5.38
N ILE A 82 -8.33 1.79 6.47
CA ILE A 82 -7.18 2.57 6.96
C ILE A 82 -6.10 2.63 5.90
N ILE A 83 -5.73 1.49 5.31
CA ILE A 83 -4.71 1.42 4.26
C ILE A 83 -5.14 2.28 3.06
N PHE A 84 -6.39 2.20 2.64
CA PHE A 84 -6.91 3.00 1.52
C PHE A 84 -6.80 4.50 1.78
N ILE A 85 -7.24 4.96 2.97
CA ILE A 85 -7.20 6.38 3.35
C ILE A 85 -5.76 6.87 3.51
N VAL A 86 -4.90 6.12 4.18
CA VAL A 86 -3.49 6.51 4.39
C VAL A 86 -2.74 6.58 3.05
N THR A 87 -3.01 5.64 2.13
CA THR A 87 -2.42 5.65 0.78
C THR A 87 -2.84 6.89 -0.02
N LEU A 88 -4.07 7.38 0.17
CA LEU A 88 -4.56 8.60 -0.50
C LEU A 88 -3.94 9.89 0.05
N ILE A 89 -3.56 9.91 1.33
CA ILE A 89 -3.05 11.12 2.00
C ILE A 89 -1.52 11.18 1.91
N GLU A 90 -0.82 10.08 2.20
CA GLU A 90 0.65 10.01 2.23
C GLU A 90 1.18 8.65 1.74
N PRO A 91 1.42 8.47 0.43
CA PRO A 91 1.80 7.17 -0.14
C PRO A 91 3.15 6.64 0.38
N VAL A 92 4.05 7.51 0.84
CA VAL A 92 5.39 7.10 1.34
C VAL A 92 5.32 6.55 2.77
N SER A 93 4.57 7.19 3.66
CA SER A 93 4.31 6.75 5.04
C SER A 93 3.54 5.43 5.09
N SER A 94 2.73 5.19 4.05
CA SER A 94 1.94 3.97 3.84
C SER A 94 2.81 2.70 3.69
N ILE A 95 4.03 2.84 3.16
CA ILE A 95 4.97 1.73 2.94
C ILE A 95 5.45 1.14 4.26
N LEU A 96 5.86 2.00 5.19
CA LEU A 96 6.33 1.58 6.51
C LEU A 96 5.21 0.88 7.28
N LEU A 97 3.98 1.38 7.11
CA LEU A 97 2.78 0.83 7.71
C LEU A 97 2.46 -0.55 7.10
N LEU A 98 2.54 -0.70 5.76
CA LEU A 98 2.34 -1.97 5.04
C LEU A 98 3.38 -3.03 5.41
N ILE A 99 4.67 -2.68 5.49
CA ILE A 99 5.75 -3.60 5.86
C ILE A 99 5.53 -4.11 7.30
N ASN A 100 5.23 -3.21 8.24
CA ASN A 100 4.90 -3.60 9.61
C ASN A 100 3.63 -4.47 9.66
N LEU A 101 2.61 -4.15 8.87
CA LEU A 101 1.35 -4.89 8.84
C LEU A 101 1.42 -6.26 8.18
N LEU A 102 2.22 -6.41 7.13
CA LEU A 102 2.54 -7.73 6.58
C LEU A 102 3.25 -8.56 7.65
N GLY A 103 4.20 -7.96 8.38
CA GLY A 103 4.84 -8.58 9.54
C GLY A 103 3.83 -9.06 10.59
N TYR A 104 2.90 -8.21 11.03
CA TYR A 104 1.86 -8.59 11.98
C TYR A 104 0.85 -9.59 11.41
N MET A 105 0.50 -9.51 10.13
CA MET A 105 -0.39 -10.48 9.47
C MET A 105 0.25 -11.86 9.41
N PHE A 106 1.54 -11.99 9.11
CA PHE A 106 2.25 -13.27 9.15
C PHE A 106 2.22 -13.87 10.57
N ILE A 107 2.42 -13.04 11.60
CA ILE A 107 2.37 -13.46 13.01
C ILE A 107 0.95 -13.90 13.42
N ILE A 108 -0.09 -13.18 13.00
CA ILE A 108 -1.50 -13.46 13.36
C ILE A 108 -2.08 -14.64 12.56
N ILE A 109 -1.67 -14.80 11.30
CA ILE A 109 -2.11 -15.90 10.43
C ILE A 109 -1.37 -17.20 10.75
N GLY A 110 -0.20 -17.15 11.40
CA GLY A 110 0.52 -18.32 11.88
C GLY A 110 1.10 -19.16 10.75
N VAL A 111 1.85 -18.52 9.84
CA VAL A 111 2.79 -19.22 8.95
C VAL A 111 4.14 -19.31 9.63
#